data_AF-A0A0Q6M6C2-F1
#
_entry.id   AF-A0A0Q6M6C2-F1
#
_cell.length_a   1.000
_cell.length_b   1.000
_cell.length_c   1.000
_cell.angle_alpha   90.00
_cell.angle_beta   90.00
_cell.angle_gamma   90.00
#
_symmetry.space_group_name_H-M   'P 1'
#
loop_
_entity.id
_entity.type
_entity.pdbx_description
1 polymer ?
#
loop_
_entity_poly.entity_id
_entity_poly.type
_entity_poly.pdbx_seq_one_letter_code
_entity_poly.pdbx_strand_id
1 'polypeptide(L)' 'MDFQHETDRRLTALEIKASFTEDLLDALNALVARQQQQIEQMASQIALLRQQGAGQDAGPFRSLRDELPPHY' A
#
# COMPACT_ATOMS: atom_id res chain seq x y z
N MET A 1 -19.27 -11.52 -50.16
CA MET A 1 -19.71 -12.45 -49.10
C MET A 1 -18.56 -12.90 -48.19
N ASP A 2 -17.36 -13.17 -48.70
CA ASP A 2 -16.22 -13.60 -47.84
C ASP A 2 -15.69 -12.53 -46.87
N PHE A 3 -15.72 -11.26 -47.28
CA PHE A 3 -15.29 -10.14 -46.42
C PHE A 3 -16.19 -9.94 -45.19
N GLN A 4 -17.48 -10.23 -45.29
CA GLN A 4 -18.40 -10.13 -44.14
C GLN A 4 -18.10 -11.23 -43.12
N HIS A 5 -17.85 -12.46 -43.57
CA HIS A 5 -17.47 -13.56 -42.68
C HIS A 5 -16.13 -13.32 -41.97
N GLU A 6 -15.15 -12.70 -42.65
CA GLU A 6 -13.88 -12.34 -42.01
C GLU A 6 -14.06 -11.22 -40.98
N THR A 7 -14.87 -10.21 -41.29
CA THR A 7 -15.22 -9.15 -40.32
C THR A 7 -15.92 -9.73 -39.09
N ASP A 8 -16.90 -10.62 -39.27
CA ASP A 8 -17.64 -11.24 -38.15
C ASP A 8 -16.71 -12.07 -37.26
N ARG A 9 -15.79 -12.85 -37.85
CA ARG A 9 -14.77 -13.59 -37.08
C ARG A 9 -13.88 -12.68 -36.27
N ARG A 10 -13.41 -11.57 -36.87
CA ARG A 10 -12.56 -10.60 -36.18
C ARG A 10 -13.33 -9.88 -35.07
N LEU A 11 -14.61 -9.60 -35.27
CA LEU A 11 -15.47 -9.01 -34.26
C LEU A 11 -15.64 -9.95 -33.06
N THR A 12 -16.01 -11.22 -33.29
CA THR A 12 -16.11 -12.22 -32.22
C THR A 12 -14.78 -12.39 -31.48
N ALA A 13 -13.64 -12.39 -32.19
CA ALA A 13 -12.33 -12.47 -31.55
C ALA A 13 -12.01 -11.24 -30.68
N LEU A 14 -12.46 -10.05 -31.09
CA LEU A 14 -12.31 -8.83 -30.30
C LEU A 14 -13.24 -8.81 -29.09
N GLU A 15 -14.48 -9.28 -29.22
CA GLU A 15 -15.42 -9.43 -28.11
C GLU A 15 -14.89 -10.39 -27.05
N ILE A 16 -14.38 -11.55 -27.46
CA ILE A 16 -13.73 -12.51 -26.55
C ILE A 16 -12.56 -11.86 -25.81
N LYS A 17 -11.69 -11.13 -26.54
CA LYS A 17 -10.58 -10.40 -25.92
C LYS A 17 -11.05 -9.32 -24.95
N ALA A 18 -12.12 -8.60 -25.29
CA ALA A 18 -12.70 -7.56 -24.45
C ALA A 18 -13.18 -8.15 -23.12
N SER A 19 -13.93 -9.27 -23.15
CA SER A 19 -14.38 -9.95 -21.93
C SER A 19 -13.21 -10.37 -21.03
N PHE A 20 -12.14 -10.94 -21.60
CA PHE A 20 -10.94 -11.27 -20.82
C PHE A 20 -10.26 -10.05 -20.22
N THR A 21 -10.26 -8.91 -20.93
CA THR A 21 -9.68 -7.67 -20.38
C THR A 21 -10.55 -7.05 -19.29
N GLU A 22 -11.87 -7.18 -19.37
CA GLU A 22 -12.80 -6.76 -18.32
C GLU A 22 -12.56 -7.59 -17.04
N ASP A 23 -12.50 -8.92 -17.16
CA ASP A 23 -12.18 -9.81 -16.03
C ASP A 23 -10.82 -9.47 -15.39
N LEU A 24 -9.81 -9.18 -16.22
CA LEU A 24 -8.48 -8.78 -15.75
C LEU A 24 -8.52 -7.43 -15.02
N LEU A 25 -9.27 -6.45 -15.53
CA LEU A 25 -9.44 -5.15 -14.89
C LEU A 25 -10.10 -5.29 -13.51
N ASP A 26 -11.12 -6.12 -13.39
CA ASP A 26 -11.78 -6.40 -12.11
C ASP A 26 -10.83 -7.08 -11.11
N ALA A 27 -10.03 -8.05 -11.57
CA ALA A 27 -9.02 -8.70 -10.75
C ALA A 27 -7.94 -7.71 -10.26
N LEU A 28 -7.48 -6.81 -11.14
CA LEU A 28 -6.51 -5.77 -10.79
C LEU A 28 -7.10 -4.75 -9.81
N ASN A 29 -8.35 -4.32 -10.01
CA ASN A 29 -9.04 -3.41 -9.08
C ASN A 29 -9.15 -4.03 -7.68
N ALA A 30 -9.54 -5.31 -7.60
CA ALA A 30 -9.61 -6.03 -6.33
C ALA A 30 -8.22 -6.16 -5.67
N LEU A 31 -7.16 -6.34 -6.45
CA LEU A 31 -5.79 -6.37 -5.94
C LEU A 31 -5.35 -5.01 -5.41
N VAL A 32 -5.58 -3.92 -6.15
CA VAL A 32 -5.25 -2.55 -5.74
C VAL A 32 -5.97 -2.19 -4.44
N ALA A 33 -7.25 -2.54 -4.32
CA ALA A 33 -8.01 -2.31 -3.09
C ALA A 33 -7.38 -3.01 -1.88
N ARG A 34 -6.98 -4.29 -2.02
CA ARG A 34 -6.27 -5.03 -0.95
C ARG A 34 -4.92 -4.41 -0.61
N GLN A 35 -4.17 -3.99 -1.63
CA GLN A 35 -2.87 -3.33 -1.43
C GLN A 35 -3.03 -2.01 -0.67
N GLN A 36 -4.05 -1.21 -1.00
CA GLN A 36 -4.35 0.03 -0.29
C GLN A 36 -4.63 -0.22 1.20
N GLN A 37 -5.44 -1.22 1.52
CA GLN A 37 -5.70 -1.61 2.92
C GLN A 37 -4.43 -2.05 3.66
N GLN A 38 -3.52 -2.76 2.98
CA GLN A 38 -2.23 -3.16 3.56
C GLN A 38 -1.32 -1.96 3.82
N ILE A 39 -1.27 -1.00 2.88
CA ILE A 39 -0.50 0.24 3.02
C ILE A 39 -1.00 1.05 4.22
N GLU A 40 -2.31 1.19 4.37
CA GLU A 40 -2.90 1.91 5.51
C GLU A 40 -2.54 1.26 6.85
N GLN A 41 -2.59 -0.07 6.92
CA GLN A 41 -2.17 -0.80 8.11
C GLN A 41 -0.69 -0.56 8.42
N MET A 42 0.20 -0.68 7.43
CA MET A 42 1.64 -0.40 7.61
C MET A 42 1.90 1.05 8.02
N ALA A 43 1.21 2.02 7.40
CA ALA A 43 1.33 3.43 7.74
C ALA A 43 0.92 3.71 9.19
N SER A 44 -0.15 3.07 9.67
CA SER A 44 -0.59 3.19 11.07
C SER A 44 0.43 2.63 12.05
N GLN A 45 1.06 1.50 11.73
CA GLN A 45 2.11 0.89 12.56
C GLN A 45 3.35 1.79 12.62
N ILE A 46 3.77 2.35 11.49
CA ILE A 46 4.88 3.30 11.44
C ILE A 46 4.58 4.56 12.27
N ALA A 47 3.35 5.06 12.25
CA ALA A 47 2.94 6.21 13.06
C ALA A 47 3.02 5.88 14.56
N LEU A 48 2.54 4.69 14.97
CA LEU A 48 2.62 4.22 16.35
C LEU A 48 4.08 4.08 16.82
N LEU A 49 4.96 3.51 16.00
CA LEU A 49 6.38 3.37 16.32
C LEU A 49 7.05 4.75 16.51
N ARG A 50 6.72 5.73 15.65
CA ARG A 50 7.22 7.11 15.80
C ARG A 50 6.75 7.75 17.11
N GLN A 51 5.52 7.51 17.52
CA GLN A 51 4.99 8.03 18.78
C GLN A 51 5.70 7.44 20.01
N GLN A 52 6.02 6.13 19.97
CA GLN A 52 6.78 5.47 21.04
C GLN A 52 8.22 5.96 21.14
N GLY A 53 8.87 6.25 20.00
CA GLY A 53 10.21 6.86 19.98
C GLY A 53 10.21 8.27 20.58
N ALA A 54 9.23 9.12 20.20
CA ALA A 54 9.12 10.49 20.72
C ALA A 54 8.78 10.55 22.22
N GLY A 55 8.11 9.53 22.77
CA GLY A 55 7.79 9.45 24.21
C GLY A 55 8.98 9.10 25.10
N GLN A 56 10.08 8.57 24.54
CA GLN A 56 11.28 8.19 25.31
C GLN A 56 12.25 9.37 25.51
N ASP A 57 12.24 10.36 24.61
CA ASP A 57 13.07 11.58 24.71
C ASP A 57 12.37 12.74 25.46
N ALA A 58 11.15 12.54 25.94
CA ALA A 58 10.38 13.53 26.70
C ALA A 58 10.51 13.38 28.24
N GLY A 59 11.54 12.67 28.71
CA GLY A 59 12.04 12.82 30.08
C GLY A 59 12.90 14.09 30.17
N PRO A 60 12.86 14.86 31.28
CA PRO A 60 13.75 16.01 31.41
C PRO A 60 15.18 15.56 31.15
N PHE A 61 15.89 16.29 30.31
CA PHE A 61 17.33 16.17 30.05
C PHE A 61 18.09 16.39 31.38
N ARG A 62 18.00 15.44 32.31
CA ARG A 62 18.83 15.41 33.52
C ARG A 62 20.20 15.05 33.01
N SER A 63 21.04 16.06 32.87
CA SER A 63 22.42 15.87 32.48
C SER A 63 23.02 14.84 33.43
N LEU A 64 23.67 13.81 32.90
CA LEU A 64 24.55 12.87 33.63
C LEU A 64 25.67 13.57 34.44
N ARG A 65 25.76 14.90 34.35
CA ARG A 65 26.65 15.80 35.09
C ARG A 65 26.06 16.29 36.42
N ASP A 66 24.74 16.19 36.60
CA ASP A 66 24.05 16.64 37.81
C ASP A 66 24.00 15.56 38.91
N GLU A 67 24.54 14.37 38.64
CA GLU A 67 24.59 13.24 39.58
C GLU A 67 25.96 13.06 40.26
N LEU A 68 26.95 13.94 40.05
CA LEU A 68 28.25 13.83 40.73
C LEU A 68 28.17 14.40 42.16
N PRO A 69 28.09 13.58 43.22
CA PRO A 69 27.92 14.08 44.58
C PRO A 69 29.28 14.58 45.11
N PRO A 70 29.30 15.62 45.97
CA PRO A 70 30.55 16.09 46.57
C PRO A 70 31.10 15.02 47.52
N HIS A 71 32.27 14.48 47.17
CA HIS A 71 33.02 13.61 48.08
C HIS A 71 33.54 14.45 49.26
N TYR A 72 33.05 14.13 50.47
CA TYR A 72 33.61 14.54 51.75
C TYR A 72 34.32 13.36 52.42
#